data_AF-A0A2I1HUD8-F1
#
_entry.id   AF-A0A2I1HUD8-F1
#
_cell.length_a   1.000
_cell.length_b   1.000
_cell.length_c   1.000
_cell.angle_alpha   90.00
_cell.angle_beta   90.00
_cell.angle_gamma   90.00
#
_symmetry.space_group_name_H-M   'P 1'
#
loop_
_entity.id
_entity.type
_entity.pdbx_description
1 polymer ?
#
loop_
_entity_poly.entity_id
_entity_poly.type
_entity_poly.pdbx_seq_one_letter_code
_entity_poly.pdbx_strand_id
1 'polypeptide(L)'
;MYRIQDVTPYIHVLVNHVAEFIEIHHEFGLTAFSCSAVEKKNHMQVCLYFRNTLKDGGHENSRKSAIVEMLEHENRQLYFALNERRSQ
;
A
#
# COMPACT_ATOMS: atom_id res chain seq x y z
N MET A 1 7.55 20.16 34.67
CA MET A 1 6.16 19.98 34.20
C MET A 1 6.09 20.45 32.76
N TYR A 2 5.70 19.58 31.82
CA TYR A 2 5.53 19.94 30.41
C TYR A 2 4.31 20.83 30.21
N ARG A 3 4.35 21.76 29.26
CA ARG A 3 3.19 22.60 28.95
C ARG A 3 2.30 21.86 27.95
N ILE A 4 1.00 22.11 28.00
CA ILE A 4 0.03 21.54 27.05
C ILE A 4 0.40 21.87 25.59
N GLN A 5 1.03 23.03 25.38
CA GLN A 5 1.53 23.51 24.08
C GLN A 5 2.67 22.65 23.52
N ASP A 6 3.40 21.95 24.39
CA ASP A 6 4.55 21.13 24.02
C ASP A 6 4.11 19.71 23.60
N VAL A 7 2.82 19.37 23.75
CA VAL A 7 2.27 18.07 23.42
C VAL A 7 1.92 18.03 21.94
N THR A 8 2.68 17.24 21.18
CA THR A 8 2.34 17.02 19.76
C THR A 8 1.04 16.23 19.64
N PRO A 9 0.29 16.40 18.53
CA PRO A 9 -0.93 15.63 18.28
C PRO A 9 -0.70 14.10 18.40
N TYR A 10 0.47 13.61 18.00
CA TYR A 10 0.83 12.20 18.11
C TYR A 10 0.88 11.70 19.57
N ILE A 11 1.46 12.49 20.47
CA ILE A 11 1.50 12.14 21.91
C ILE A 11 0.10 12.15 22.50
N HIS A 12 -0.71 13.16 22.14
CA HIS A 12 -2.09 13.23 22.60
C HIS A 12 -2.89 11.99 22.18
N VAL A 13 -2.82 11.60 20.91
CA VAL A 13 -3.49 10.41 20.39
C VAL A 13 -2.98 9.13 21.05
N LEU A 14 -1.66 8.99 21.17
CA LEU A 14 -1.03 7.82 21.78
C LEU A 14 -1.53 7.57 23.22
N VAL A 15 -1.60 8.63 24.02
CA VAL A 15 -1.94 8.50 25.45
C VAL A 15 -3.44 8.40 25.69
N ASN A 16 -4.25 9.13 24.92
CA ASN A 16 -5.69 9.26 25.22
C ASN A 16 -6.58 8.33 24.41
N HIS A 17 -6.18 7.94 23.19
CA HIS A 17 -7.09 7.30 22.23
C HIS A 17 -6.66 5.90 21.78
N VAL A 18 -5.37 5.57 21.84
CA VAL A 18 -4.87 4.26 21.33
C VAL A 18 -5.47 3.07 22.07
N ALA A 19 -5.72 3.16 23.39
CA ALA A 19 -6.34 2.08 24.14
C ALA A 19 -7.76 1.77 23.64
N GLU A 20 -8.61 2.80 23.48
CA GLU A 20 -9.95 2.67 22.92
C GLU A 20 -9.90 2.11 21.49
N PHE A 21 -8.96 2.58 20.67
CA PHE A 21 -8.82 2.10 19.31
C PHE A 21 -8.44 0.62 19.24
N ILE A 22 -7.56 0.15 20.13
CA ILE A 22 -7.18 -1.26 20.20
C ILE A 22 -8.39 -2.12 20.60
N GLU A 23 -9.23 -1.67 21.53
CA GLU A 23 -10.44 -2.40 21.91
C GLU A 23 -11.42 -2.51 20.74
N ILE A 24 -11.65 -1.41 20.01
CA ILE A 24 -12.55 -1.39 18.85
C ILE A 24 -12.01 -2.26 17.71
N HIS A 25 -10.70 -2.24 17.45
CA HIS A 25 -10.07 -2.89 16.28
C HIS A 25 -9.27 -4.14 16.65
N HIS A 26 -9.57 -4.78 17.79
CA HIS A 26 -8.79 -5.90 18.33
C HIS A 26 -8.64 -7.08 17.35
N GLU A 27 -9.62 -7.27 16.44
CA GLU A 27 -9.59 -8.31 15.39
C GLU A 27 -8.45 -8.08 14.38
N PHE A 28 -8.18 -6.83 14.03
CA PHE A 28 -7.18 -6.47 13.02
C PHE A 28 -5.78 -6.27 13.61
N GLY A 29 -5.68 -6.11 14.93
CA GLY A 29 -4.43 -5.92 15.65
C GLY A 29 -3.72 -4.60 15.31
N LEU A 30 -2.48 -4.47 15.79
CA LEU A 30 -1.71 -3.23 15.65
C LEU A 30 -1.36 -2.86 14.19
N THR A 31 -1.36 -3.85 13.29
CA THR A 31 -1.06 -3.63 11.87
C THR A 31 -2.13 -2.77 11.18
N ALA A 32 -3.36 -2.75 11.71
CA ALA A 32 -4.45 -1.92 11.21
C ALA A 32 -4.15 -0.41 11.31
N PHE A 33 -3.33 -0.01 12.29
CA PHE A 33 -2.94 1.39 12.50
C PHE A 33 -1.74 1.81 11.65
N SER A 34 -1.15 0.89 10.87
CA SER A 34 0.00 1.16 10.03
C SER A 34 -0.40 1.48 8.59
N CYS A 35 0.09 2.60 8.06
CA CYS A 35 0.01 2.92 6.64
C CYS A 35 1.11 2.25 5.78
N SER A 36 2.00 1.46 6.39
CA SER A 36 3.16 0.88 5.68
C SER A 36 2.76 0.05 4.44
N ALA A 37 1.64 -0.67 4.50
CA ALA A 37 1.16 -1.46 3.38
C ALA A 37 0.73 -0.60 2.18
N VAL A 38 0.03 0.52 2.44
CA VAL A 38 -0.41 1.44 1.38
C VAL A 38 0.76 2.25 0.82
N GLU A 39 1.71 2.67 1.66
CA GLU A 39 2.93 3.34 1.23
C GLU A 39 3.78 2.44 0.33
N LYS A 40 3.94 1.17 0.72
CA LYS A 40 4.63 0.17 -0.10
C LYS A 40 3.92 -0.03 -1.43
N LYS A 41 2.58 -0.14 -1.45
CA LYS A 41 1.81 -0.28 -2.70
C LYS A 41 2.00 0.93 -3.60
N ASN A 42 1.90 2.15 -3.07
CA ASN A 42 2.12 3.38 -3.83
C ASN A 42 3.54 3.42 -4.42
N HIS A 43 4.56 3.10 -3.62
CA HIS A 43 5.94 3.06 -4.09
C HIS A 43 6.13 2.04 -5.23
N MET A 44 5.59 0.83 -5.08
CA MET A 44 5.64 -0.20 -6.12
C MET A 44 4.92 0.25 -7.40
N GLN A 45 3.77 0.91 -7.28
CA GLN A 45 3.01 1.41 -8.42
C GLN A 45 3.80 2.48 -9.20
N VAL A 46 4.45 3.41 -8.50
CA VAL A 46 5.33 4.41 -9.11
C VAL A 46 6.50 3.74 -9.81
N CYS A 47 7.17 2.79 -9.16
CA CYS A 47 8.26 2.02 -9.76
C CYS A 47 7.80 1.27 -11.01
N LEU A 48 6.62 0.65 -10.97
CA LEU A 48 6.04 -0.09 -12.08
C LEU A 48 5.78 0.81 -13.28
N TYR A 49 5.15 1.96 -13.07
CA TYR A 49 4.92 2.96 -14.12
C TYR A 49 6.23 3.38 -14.79
N PHE A 50 7.25 3.73 -14.00
CA PHE A 50 8.48 4.29 -14.56
C PHE A 50 9.39 3.26 -15.25
N ARG A 51 9.43 2.02 -14.74
CA ARG A 51 10.37 0.98 -15.18
C ARG A 51 9.76 -0.04 -16.14
N ASN A 52 8.47 -0.33 -16.00
CA ASN A 52 7.85 -1.50 -16.63
C ASN A 52 6.69 -1.15 -17.56
N THR A 53 6.44 0.13 -17.82
CA THR A 53 5.47 0.57 -18.83
C THR A 53 6.14 1.40 -19.91
N LEU A 54 5.53 1.40 -21.09
CA LEU A 54 5.91 2.28 -22.19
C LEU A 54 5.33 3.69 -22.02
N LYS A 55 4.55 3.94 -20.96
CA LYS A 55 3.97 5.26 -20.64
C LYS A 55 3.16 5.83 -21.80
N ASP A 56 2.37 4.96 -22.41
CA ASP A 56 1.60 5.22 -23.65
C ASP A 56 2.45 5.44 -24.91
N GLY A 57 3.78 5.34 -24.80
CA GLY A 57 4.78 5.49 -25.86
C GLY A 57 5.21 4.14 -26.46
N GLY A 58 4.30 3.49 -27.19
CA GLY A 58 4.54 2.25 -27.93
C GLY A 58 4.31 2.39 -29.44
N HIS A 59 4.68 1.37 -30.22
CA HIS A 59 4.42 1.32 -31.66
C HIS A 59 2.90 1.36 -31.93
N GLU A 60 2.44 2.08 -32.97
CA GLU A 60 1.01 2.33 -33.24
C GLU A 60 0.13 1.07 -33.15
N ASN A 61 0.59 -0.04 -33.73
CA ASN A 61 -0.11 -1.33 -33.75
C ASN A 61 -0.17 -2.09 -32.39
N SER A 62 0.51 -1.60 -31.36
CA SER A 62 0.62 -2.23 -30.04
C SER A 62 0.44 -1.23 -28.90
N ARG A 63 -0.13 -0.06 -29.19
CA ARG A 63 -0.27 1.03 -28.24
C ARG A 63 -1.24 0.63 -27.13
N LYS A 64 -0.69 0.14 -26.03
CA LYS A 64 -1.41 -0.05 -24.76
C LYS A 64 -1.23 1.19 -23.90
N SER A 65 -2.22 1.46 -23.06
CA SER A 65 -2.04 2.48 -22.05
C SER A 65 -1.17 1.96 -20.91
N ALA A 66 -0.44 2.85 -20.26
CA ALA A 66 0.39 2.53 -19.11
C ALA A 66 -0.42 1.85 -18.00
N ILE A 67 -1.68 2.25 -17.83
CA ILE A 67 -2.61 1.65 -16.87
C ILE A 67 -2.87 0.19 -17.23
N VAL A 68 -3.12 -0.13 -18.50
CA VAL A 68 -3.35 -1.52 -18.93
C VAL A 68 -2.08 -2.35 -18.76
N GLU A 69 -0.91 -1.83 -19.10
CA GLU A 69 0.37 -2.51 -18.89
C GLU A 69 0.62 -2.82 -17.39
N MET A 70 0.30 -1.86 -16.51
CA MET A 70 0.41 -2.03 -15.06
C MET A 70 -0.55 -3.11 -14.55
N LEU A 71 -1.81 -3.06 -14.95
CA LEU A 71 -2.82 -4.06 -14.56
C LEU A 71 -2.44 -5.46 -15.05
N GLU A 72 -1.92 -5.60 -16.26
CA GLU A 72 -1.43 -6.89 -16.79
C GLU A 72 -0.25 -7.42 -15.98
N HIS A 73 0.67 -6.54 -15.56
CA HIS A 73 1.81 -6.93 -14.74
C HIS A 73 1.37 -7.40 -13.34
N GLU A 74 0.46 -6.68 -12.70
CA GLU A 74 -0.11 -7.07 -11.40
C GLU A 74 -0.87 -8.40 -11.49
N ASN A 75 -1.68 -8.57 -12.54
CA ASN A 75 -2.41 -9.83 -12.78
C ASN A 75 -1.48 -11.03 -12.97
N ARG A 76 -0.36 -10.86 -13.67
CA ARG A 76 0.65 -11.93 -13.81
C ARG A 76 1.25 -12.32 -12.46
N GLN A 77 1.62 -11.34 -11.62
CA GLN A 77 2.15 -11.63 -10.29
C GLN A 77 1.12 -12.38 -9.42
N LEU A 78 -0.16 -11.98 -9.47
CA LEU A 78 -1.23 -12.67 -8.76
C LEU A 78 -1.41 -14.12 -9.23
N TYR A 79 -1.39 -14.36 -10.54
CA TYR A 79 -1.51 -15.69 -11.11
C TYR A 79 -0.42 -16.63 -10.58
N PHE A 80 0.85 -16.19 -10.59
CA PHE A 80 1.96 -16.99 -10.06
C PHE A 80 1.82 -17.23 -8.55
N ALA A 81 1.54 -16.20 -7.76
CA ALA A 81 1.39 -16.31 -6.31
C ALA A 81 0.23 -17.22 -5.86
N LEU A 82 -0.83 -17.30 -6.68
CA LEU A 82 -1.98 -18.20 -6.42
C LEU A 82 -1.67 -19.64 -6.81
N ASN A 83 -0.95 -19.86 -7.91
CA ASN A 83 -0.62 -21.19 -8.37
C ASN A 83 0.50 -21.84 -7.54
N GLU A 84 1.50 -21.08 -7.10
CA GLU A 84 2.52 -21.58 -6.16
C GLU A 84 1.89 -22.06 -4.84
N ARG A 85 0.87 -21.36 -4.35
CA ARG A 85 0.12 -21.74 -3.14
C ARG A 85 -0.77 -22.97 -3.31
N ARG A 86 -1.09 -23.38 -4.54
CA ARG A 86 -1.90 -24.59 -4.81
C ARG A 86 -1.07 -25.86 -4.98
N SER A 87 0.25 -25.71 -5.17
CA SER A 87 1.18 -26.83 -5.33
C SER A 87 1.89 -27.25 -4.04
N GLN A 88 1.56 -26.61 -2.92
CA GLN A 88 1.98 -26.94 -1.55
C GLN A 88 0.82 -27.58 -0.79
#